data_AF-B8I3M0-F1
#
_entry.id   AF-B8I3M0-F1
#
_cell.length_a   1.000
_cell.length_b   1.000
_cell.length_c   1.000
_cell.angle_alpha   90.00
_cell.angle_beta   90.00
_cell.angle_gamma   90.00
#
_symmetry.space_group_name_H-M   'P 1'
#
loop_
_entity.id
_entity.type
_entity.pdbx_description
1 polymer ?
#
loop_
_entity_poly.entity_id
_entity_poly.type
_entity_poly.pdbx_seq_one_letter_code
_entity_poly.pdbx_strand_id
1 'polypeptide(L)'
;MKKLLLFSIIMAVMAASFTPATIFAATTQIKGSDVMIIGDSYFAMSGEITRALENEARNAGVLGANDRFRDYTVSGSTLANNGIPSQYRNGINSGKVKYVIMDGGGNDCLQGYSAPPYTASTPFIKNATDAVTDLLKQMKADGVVKVFYLFYPDPNGDLNGLKSKLDALRPIMQSTVANAAQKPETYFFDIRPTWSGNLSQYTLPDGIHPTTAGSVATAKAMWAEMQKVNFFGTSTPTIKYGDYNNDGSIDALDFSSFKMYLMNPVRTYTEVLDLNSDNTVDAIDFAIMKQYLLGIVKNLPYK
;
A
#
# COMPACT_ATOMS: atom_id res chain seq x y z
N MET A 1 -11.72 -23.40 83.90
CA MET A 1 -11.75 -22.48 82.74
C MET A 1 -10.40 -22.50 82.06
N LYS A 2 -10.36 -22.86 80.76
CA LYS A 2 -9.33 -22.57 79.71
C LYS A 2 -9.56 -23.57 78.57
N LYS A 3 -10.59 -23.31 77.74
CA LYS A 3 -10.52 -22.77 76.37
C LYS A 3 -9.68 -23.63 75.41
N LEU A 4 -10.40 -24.49 74.69
CA LEU A 4 -10.05 -25.13 73.43
C LEU A 4 -9.87 -24.05 72.35
N LEU A 5 -8.75 -24.03 71.63
CA LEU A 5 -8.53 -23.19 70.45
C LEU A 5 -8.47 -24.10 69.22
N LEU A 6 -9.57 -24.12 68.46
CA LEU A 6 -9.59 -24.65 67.09
C LEU A 6 -8.85 -23.66 66.18
N PHE A 7 -7.81 -24.11 65.49
CA PHE A 7 -7.23 -23.41 64.36
C PHE A 7 -7.91 -23.87 63.08
N SER A 8 -8.70 -22.99 62.47
CA SER A 8 -9.26 -23.18 61.13
C SER A 8 -8.20 -22.79 60.10
N ILE A 9 -7.75 -23.73 59.28
CA ILE A 9 -6.90 -23.49 58.12
C ILE A 9 -7.83 -23.07 56.96
N ILE A 10 -7.78 -21.79 56.59
CA ILE A 10 -8.44 -21.28 55.38
C ILE A 10 -7.48 -21.52 54.20
N MET A 11 -7.82 -22.49 53.35
CA MET A 11 -7.10 -22.76 52.11
C MET A 11 -7.67 -21.84 51.02
N ALA A 12 -6.95 -20.75 50.72
CA ALA A 12 -7.30 -19.85 49.62
C ALA A 12 -6.86 -20.48 48.29
N VAL A 13 -7.81 -20.97 47.51
CA VAL A 13 -7.59 -21.39 46.12
C VAL A 13 -7.56 -20.12 45.25
N MET A 14 -6.37 -19.64 44.88
CA MET A 14 -6.24 -18.65 43.81
C MET A 14 -6.47 -19.35 42.46
N ALA A 15 -7.67 -19.18 41.90
CA ALA A 15 -7.91 -19.48 40.50
C ALA A 15 -7.21 -18.42 39.64
N ALA A 16 -6.06 -18.76 39.07
CA ALA A 16 -5.45 -17.94 38.02
C ALA A 16 -6.35 -18.05 36.77
N SER A 17 -7.13 -17.01 36.51
CA SER A 17 -7.83 -16.84 35.24
C SER A 17 -6.78 -16.60 34.14
N PHE A 18 -6.44 -17.64 33.38
CA PHE A 18 -5.71 -17.48 32.13
C PHE A 18 -6.69 -16.92 31.10
N THR A 19 -6.69 -15.60 30.91
CA THR A 19 -7.24 -15.03 29.68
C THR A 19 -6.27 -15.37 28.56
N PRO A 20 -6.70 -16.03 27.47
CA PRO A 20 -5.86 -16.16 26.30
C PRO A 20 -5.50 -14.74 25.86
N ALA A 21 -4.22 -14.37 25.98
CA ALA A 21 -3.73 -13.20 25.30
C ALA A 21 -3.93 -13.49 23.81
N THR A 22 -4.86 -12.78 23.18
CA THR A 22 -4.87 -12.66 21.73
C THR A 22 -3.51 -12.10 21.34
N ILE A 23 -2.63 -12.98 20.88
CA ILE A 23 -1.39 -12.59 20.22
C ILE A 23 -1.86 -11.98 18.90
N PHE A 24 -2.16 -10.69 18.90
CA PHE A 24 -2.17 -9.94 17.66
C PHE A 24 -0.77 -10.11 17.09
N ALA A 25 -0.65 -10.83 15.97
CA ALA A 25 0.59 -10.84 15.21
C ALA A 25 0.97 -9.37 15.00
N ALA A 26 2.09 -8.94 15.59
CA ALA A 26 2.55 -7.58 15.44
C ALA A 26 2.65 -7.30 13.94
N THR A 27 1.99 -6.24 13.47
CA THR A 27 2.16 -5.78 12.09
C THR A 27 3.67 -5.65 11.85
N THR A 28 4.17 -6.32 10.81
CA THR A 28 5.60 -6.35 10.56
C THR A 28 6.03 -4.92 10.24
N GLN A 29 6.80 -4.30 11.13
CA GLN A 29 7.33 -2.96 10.90
C GLN A 29 8.36 -3.00 9.77
N ILE A 30 8.24 -2.06 8.84
CA ILE A 30 9.30 -1.79 7.87
C ILE A 30 10.36 -0.88 8.49
N LYS A 31 11.54 -0.84 7.88
CA LYS A 31 12.53 0.23 8.12
C LYS A 31 12.20 1.39 7.21
N GLY A 32 12.01 2.58 7.75
CA GLY A 32 11.80 3.81 6.98
C GLY A 32 12.94 4.08 6.01
N SER A 33 14.18 3.71 6.40
CA SER A 33 15.34 3.75 5.51
C SER A 33 15.26 2.82 4.30
N ASP A 34 14.40 1.80 4.28
CA ASP A 34 14.15 0.99 3.08
C ASP A 34 13.20 1.69 2.07
N VAL A 35 12.60 2.82 2.44
CA VAL A 35 11.66 3.59 1.62
C VAL A 35 12.33 4.87 1.12
N MET A 36 12.27 5.11 -0.18
CA MET A 36 12.72 6.34 -0.80
C MET A 36 11.54 7.12 -1.39
N ILE A 37 11.53 8.43 -1.19
CA ILE A 37 10.65 9.36 -1.92
C ILE A 37 11.50 10.17 -2.88
N ILE A 38 11.13 10.15 -4.16
CA ILE A 38 11.74 10.95 -5.22
C ILE A 38 10.65 11.62 -6.03
N GLY A 39 10.94 12.75 -6.66
CA GLY A 39 9.89 13.51 -7.32
C GLY A 39 10.19 14.98 -7.46
N ASP A 40 9.14 15.74 -7.72
CA ASP A 40 9.23 17.17 -7.96
C ASP A 40 8.63 18.02 -6.84
N SER A 41 8.22 19.25 -7.18
CA SER A 41 7.70 20.24 -6.23
C SER A 41 6.39 19.82 -5.58
N TYR A 42 5.64 18.89 -6.17
CA TYR A 42 4.38 18.44 -5.61
C TYR A 42 4.59 17.72 -4.25
N PHE A 43 5.65 16.91 -4.12
CA PHE A 43 6.14 16.45 -2.82
C PHE A 43 7.04 17.48 -2.12
N ALA A 44 8.02 18.05 -2.84
CA ALA A 44 9.15 18.76 -2.23
C ALA A 44 8.78 20.10 -1.59
N MET A 45 7.84 20.86 -2.19
CA MET A 45 7.71 22.28 -1.88
C MET A 45 7.26 22.53 -0.43
N SER A 46 6.30 21.76 0.06
CA SER A 46 5.87 21.81 1.46
C SER A 46 6.47 20.68 2.29
N GLY A 47 6.73 19.51 1.68
CA GLY A 47 7.03 18.26 2.36
C GLY A 47 5.87 17.71 3.20
N GLU A 48 4.67 18.28 3.12
CA GLU A 48 3.53 17.88 3.96
C GLU A 48 2.93 16.54 3.54
N ILE A 49 2.96 16.19 2.25
CA ILE A 49 2.52 14.87 1.79
C ILE A 49 3.37 13.79 2.43
N THR A 50 4.71 13.92 2.38
CA THR A 50 5.65 13.00 3.03
C THR A 50 5.35 12.87 4.52
N ARG A 51 5.28 14.00 5.25
CA ARG A 51 5.03 13.99 6.70
C ARG A 51 3.69 13.36 7.07
N ALA A 52 2.64 13.67 6.32
CA ALA A 52 1.31 13.10 6.55
C ALA A 52 1.29 11.60 6.25
N LEU A 53 1.94 11.15 5.17
CA LEU A 53 2.01 9.73 4.81
C LEU A 53 2.78 8.92 5.86
N GLU A 54 3.90 9.44 6.37
CA GLU A 54 4.60 8.81 7.48
C GLU A 54 3.74 8.72 8.75
N ASN A 55 2.92 9.73 9.03
CA ASN A 55 2.00 9.69 10.16
C ASN A 55 0.93 8.60 9.99
N GLU A 56 0.37 8.44 8.80
CA GLU A 56 -0.55 7.32 8.50
C GLU A 56 0.16 5.96 8.70
N ALA A 57 1.40 5.83 8.22
CA ALA A 57 2.19 4.61 8.39
C ALA A 57 2.51 4.31 9.86
N ARG A 58 2.80 5.32 10.68
CA ARG A 58 3.00 5.17 12.14
C ARG A 58 1.71 4.79 12.85
N ASN A 59 0.59 5.42 12.50
CA ASN A 59 -0.71 5.13 13.09
C ASN A 59 -1.14 3.69 12.81
N ALA A 60 -0.77 3.15 11.65
CA ALA A 60 -1.00 1.74 11.30
C ALA A 60 0.03 0.76 11.89
N GLY A 61 1.02 1.24 12.64
CA GLY A 61 2.10 0.42 13.20
C GLY A 61 3.08 -0.12 12.16
N VAL A 62 3.02 0.34 10.90
CA VAL A 62 3.92 -0.09 9.81
C VAL A 62 5.28 0.59 9.91
N LEU A 63 5.32 1.86 10.33
CA LEU A 63 6.54 2.64 10.51
C LEU A 63 6.83 2.87 12.01
N GLY A 64 8.09 2.72 12.42
CA GLY A 64 8.50 3.01 13.79
C GLY A 64 8.29 4.48 14.18
N ALA A 65 8.03 4.75 15.46
CA ALA A 65 7.68 6.09 15.97
C ALA A 65 8.70 7.18 15.60
N ASN A 66 9.99 6.84 15.60
CA ASN A 66 11.10 7.76 15.28
C ASN A 66 11.68 7.53 13.87
N ASP A 67 11.12 6.60 13.12
CA ASP A 67 11.63 6.25 11.79
C ASP A 67 11.08 7.24 10.74
N ARG A 68 11.78 7.35 9.61
CA ARG A 68 11.51 8.32 8.54
C ARG A 68 11.80 7.70 7.18
N PHE A 69 11.01 8.07 6.18
CA PHE A 69 11.35 7.78 4.79
C PHE A 69 12.51 8.67 4.34
N ARG A 70 13.32 8.18 3.40
CA ARG A 70 14.40 9.00 2.82
C ARG A 70 13.84 9.83 1.68
N ASP A 71 13.64 11.12 1.93
CA ASP A 71 13.09 12.07 0.95
C ASP A 71 14.23 12.77 0.19
N TYR A 72 14.23 12.60 -1.14
CA TYR A 72 15.17 13.23 -2.08
C TYR A 72 14.45 14.11 -3.11
N THR A 73 13.17 14.43 -2.87
CA THR A 73 12.36 15.23 -3.80
C THR A 73 12.96 16.63 -3.98
N VAL A 74 12.91 17.16 -5.20
CA VAL A 74 13.47 18.47 -5.54
C VAL A 74 12.52 19.23 -6.46
N SER A 75 12.09 20.42 -6.05
CA SER A 75 11.22 21.28 -6.83
C SER A 75 11.77 21.56 -8.23
N GLY A 76 10.90 21.48 -9.25
CA GLY A 76 11.25 21.69 -10.65
C GLY A 76 11.92 20.49 -11.34
N SER A 77 12.09 19.36 -10.64
CA SER A 77 12.69 18.17 -11.25
C SER A 77 11.83 17.59 -12.36
N THR A 78 12.49 17.05 -13.39
CA THR A 78 11.88 16.37 -14.53
C THR A 78 12.35 14.92 -14.58
N LEU A 79 11.61 14.07 -15.28
CA LEU A 79 12.06 12.74 -15.65
C LEU A 79 13.13 12.84 -16.76
N ALA A 80 12.82 13.56 -17.84
CA ALA A 80 13.59 13.60 -19.07
C ALA A 80 15.02 14.14 -18.92
N ASN A 81 15.25 15.13 -18.04
CA ASN A 81 16.56 15.78 -17.90
C ASN A 81 17.36 15.24 -16.71
N ASN A 82 17.19 13.95 -16.36
CA ASN A 82 17.91 13.28 -15.27
C ASN A 82 17.69 13.92 -13.88
N GLY A 83 16.66 14.76 -13.70
CA GLY A 83 16.33 15.35 -12.40
C GLY A 83 15.94 14.27 -11.40
N ILE A 84 14.78 13.65 -11.59
CA ILE A 84 14.27 12.56 -10.74
C ILE A 84 15.17 11.32 -10.81
N PRO A 85 15.68 10.87 -11.98
CA PRO A 85 16.63 9.75 -12.02
C PRO A 85 17.92 9.99 -11.20
N SER A 86 18.42 11.23 -11.12
CA SER A 86 19.58 11.53 -10.25
C SER A 86 19.26 11.44 -8.76
N GLN A 87 18.04 11.78 -8.35
CA GLN A 87 17.59 11.62 -6.96
C GLN A 87 17.62 10.14 -6.56
N TYR A 88 17.11 9.25 -7.42
CA TYR A 88 17.17 7.82 -7.21
C TYR A 88 18.61 7.31 -7.05
N ARG A 89 19.50 7.71 -7.99
CA ARG A 89 20.91 7.34 -7.97
C ARG A 89 21.60 7.78 -6.67
N ASN A 90 21.31 8.99 -6.18
CA ASN A 90 21.88 9.48 -4.92
C ASN A 90 21.34 8.69 -3.71
N GLY A 91 20.05 8.37 -3.72
CA GLY A 91 19.44 7.64 -2.61
C GLY A 91 19.88 6.18 -2.52
N ILE A 92 20.02 5.47 -3.65
CA ILE A 92 20.47 4.07 -3.66
C ILE A 92 21.94 3.96 -3.24
N ASN A 93 22.78 4.92 -3.62
CA ASN A 93 24.17 5.02 -3.19
C ASN A 93 24.30 5.26 -1.68
N SER A 94 23.28 5.84 -1.06
CA SER A 94 23.24 6.12 0.39
C SER A 94 22.74 4.94 1.22
N GLY A 95 22.31 3.85 0.59
CA GLY A 95 21.88 2.62 1.25
C GLY A 95 20.74 1.91 0.52
N LYS A 96 20.54 0.64 0.87
CA LYS A 96 19.54 -0.25 0.27
C LYS A 96 18.15 0.40 0.17
N VAL A 97 17.47 0.22 -0.96
CA VAL A 97 16.10 0.69 -1.21
C VAL A 97 15.25 -0.51 -1.57
N LYS A 98 14.11 -0.68 -0.90
CA LYS A 98 13.12 -1.72 -1.24
C LYS A 98 11.88 -1.12 -1.87
N TYR A 99 11.42 0.02 -1.36
CA TYR A 99 10.20 0.67 -1.81
C TYR A 99 10.51 2.06 -2.32
N VAL A 100 9.95 2.44 -3.46
CA VAL A 100 10.02 3.80 -3.98
C VAL A 100 8.62 4.38 -4.04
N ILE A 101 8.45 5.59 -3.53
CA ILE A 101 7.26 6.40 -3.70
C ILE A 101 7.69 7.57 -4.58
N MET A 102 6.99 7.82 -5.67
CA MET A 102 7.39 8.86 -6.60
C MET A 102 6.25 9.56 -7.29
N ASP A 103 6.51 10.76 -7.78
CA ASP A 103 5.79 11.38 -8.89
C ASP A 103 6.77 11.71 -10.03
N GLY A 104 6.26 12.37 -11.08
CA GLY A 104 7.07 12.82 -12.21
C GLY A 104 6.24 13.08 -13.47
N GLY A 105 6.79 13.88 -14.39
CA GLY A 105 6.16 14.21 -15.66
C GLY A 105 5.46 15.57 -15.70
N GLY A 106 5.14 16.17 -14.56
CA GLY A 106 4.47 17.47 -14.48
C GLY A 106 5.33 18.60 -15.04
N ASN A 107 6.58 18.70 -14.56
CA ASN A 107 7.55 19.65 -15.11
C ASN A 107 7.99 19.30 -16.53
N ASP A 108 7.94 18.02 -16.93
CA ASP A 108 8.21 17.58 -18.30
C ASP A 108 7.21 18.22 -19.27
N CYS A 109 5.91 18.26 -18.92
CA CYS A 109 4.88 18.98 -19.69
C CYS A 109 5.20 20.48 -19.90
N LEU A 110 5.98 21.09 -19.01
CA LEU A 110 6.37 22.49 -19.11
C LEU A 110 7.63 22.71 -19.95
N GLN A 111 8.28 21.63 -20.43
CA GLN A 111 9.50 21.71 -21.23
C GLN A 111 9.20 21.98 -22.70
N GLY A 112 9.71 23.11 -23.19
CA GLY A 112 9.63 23.48 -24.61
C GLY A 112 8.20 23.68 -25.12
N TYR A 113 8.12 24.08 -26.38
CA TYR A 113 6.85 24.20 -27.09
C TYR A 113 6.56 22.94 -27.91
N SER A 114 5.31 22.52 -27.91
CA SER A 114 4.77 21.52 -28.83
C SER A 114 3.34 21.90 -29.14
N ALA A 115 2.95 21.85 -30.41
CA ALA A 115 1.57 22.12 -30.81
C ALA A 115 0.70 20.86 -30.58
N PRO A 116 -0.56 21.01 -30.12
CA PRO A 116 -1.51 19.90 -30.08
C PRO A 116 -1.92 19.45 -31.51
N PRO A 117 -2.41 18.21 -31.69
CA PRO A 117 -2.70 17.22 -30.66
C PRO A 117 -1.44 16.54 -30.11
N TYR A 118 -1.46 16.19 -28.82
CA TYR A 118 -0.36 15.48 -28.17
C TYR A 118 -0.54 13.97 -28.27
N THR A 119 0.55 13.26 -28.51
CA THR A 119 0.60 11.80 -28.66
C THR A 119 1.83 11.23 -27.96
N ALA A 120 1.97 9.91 -27.91
CA ALA A 120 3.15 9.26 -27.34
C ALA A 120 4.49 9.68 -27.99
N SER A 121 4.47 10.20 -29.22
CA SER A 121 5.67 10.70 -29.89
C SER A 121 5.96 12.19 -29.62
N THR A 122 5.05 12.92 -28.95
CA THR A 122 5.28 14.32 -28.59
C THR A 122 6.49 14.41 -27.66
N PRO A 123 7.48 15.30 -27.91
CA PRO A 123 8.78 15.24 -27.23
C PRO A 123 8.73 15.17 -25.71
N PHE A 124 7.91 16.00 -25.05
CA PHE A 124 7.80 15.98 -23.59
C PHE A 124 7.23 14.66 -23.05
N ILE A 125 6.28 14.05 -23.77
CA ILE A 125 5.68 12.76 -23.40
C ILE A 125 6.72 11.67 -23.61
N LYS A 126 7.27 11.57 -24.83
CA LYS A 126 8.23 10.53 -25.20
C LYS A 126 9.44 10.53 -24.26
N ASN A 127 10.05 11.69 -24.04
CA ASN A 127 11.25 11.78 -23.22
C ASN A 127 10.98 11.43 -21.75
N ALA A 128 9.84 11.86 -21.20
CA ALA A 128 9.45 11.48 -19.84
C ALA A 128 9.18 9.97 -19.73
N THR A 129 8.48 9.38 -20.71
CA THR A 129 8.15 7.95 -20.71
C THR A 129 9.36 7.05 -20.95
N ASP A 130 10.32 7.49 -21.77
CA ASP A 130 11.59 6.78 -21.97
C ASP A 130 12.40 6.81 -20.67
N ALA A 131 12.54 8.00 -20.05
CA ALA A 131 13.29 8.17 -18.82
C ALA A 131 12.71 7.38 -17.64
N VAL A 132 11.38 7.35 -17.45
CA VAL A 132 10.77 6.52 -16.40
C VAL A 132 10.93 5.02 -16.70
N THR A 133 10.91 4.61 -17.97
CA THR A 133 11.11 3.20 -18.35
C THR A 133 12.52 2.75 -17.96
N ASP A 134 13.52 3.56 -18.29
CA ASP A 134 14.92 3.29 -17.93
C ASP A 134 15.12 3.32 -16.40
N LEU A 135 14.48 4.27 -15.72
CA LEU A 135 14.54 4.35 -14.25
C LEU A 135 13.91 3.12 -13.59
N LEU A 136 12.76 2.65 -14.05
CA LEU A 136 12.12 1.43 -13.52
C LEU A 136 12.98 0.19 -13.80
N LYS A 137 13.62 0.11 -14.97
CA LYS A 137 14.58 -0.96 -15.27
C LYS A 137 15.77 -0.93 -14.31
N GLN A 138 16.32 0.25 -14.04
CA GLN A 138 17.38 0.42 -13.06
C GLN A 138 16.93 0.00 -11.66
N MET A 139 15.76 0.48 -11.21
CA MET A 139 15.18 0.10 -9.92
C MET A 139 15.04 -1.42 -9.75
N LYS A 140 14.61 -2.11 -10.82
CA LYS A 140 14.52 -3.57 -10.81
C LYS A 140 15.89 -4.23 -10.64
N ALA A 141 16.89 -3.76 -11.37
CA ALA A 141 18.26 -4.27 -11.29
C ALA A 141 18.88 -4.05 -9.89
N ASP A 142 18.57 -2.91 -9.26
CA ASP A 142 19.06 -2.51 -7.94
C ASP A 142 18.29 -3.18 -6.78
N GLY A 143 17.28 -4.00 -7.08
CA GLY A 143 16.55 -4.79 -6.09
C GLY A 143 15.36 -4.08 -5.42
N VAL A 144 14.87 -2.97 -6.00
CA VAL A 144 13.59 -2.38 -5.60
C VAL A 144 12.47 -3.38 -5.88
N VAL A 145 11.60 -3.59 -4.91
CA VAL A 145 10.50 -4.56 -5.01
C VAL A 145 9.21 -3.93 -5.51
N LYS A 146 8.88 -2.72 -5.04
CA LYS A 146 7.63 -2.03 -5.35
C LYS A 146 7.83 -0.53 -5.54
N VAL A 147 7.12 0.03 -6.52
CA VAL A 147 7.08 1.47 -6.82
C VAL A 147 5.64 1.96 -6.78
N PHE A 148 5.38 2.99 -5.97
CA PHE A 148 4.10 3.69 -5.93
C PHE A 148 4.26 5.03 -6.67
N TYR A 149 3.65 5.13 -7.85
CA TYR A 149 3.71 6.30 -8.71
C TYR A 149 2.44 7.14 -8.53
N LEU A 150 2.53 8.23 -7.77
CA LEU A 150 1.50 9.25 -7.67
C LEU A 150 1.45 10.07 -8.95
N PHE A 151 0.27 10.23 -9.54
CA PHE A 151 0.07 11.15 -10.66
C PHE A 151 -0.89 12.27 -10.29
N TYR A 152 -0.49 13.49 -10.65
CA TYR A 152 -1.03 14.77 -10.19
C TYR A 152 -2.56 14.90 -10.29
N PRO A 153 -3.18 15.76 -9.47
CA PRO A 153 -4.54 16.23 -9.74
C PRO A 153 -4.55 17.07 -11.03
N ASP A 154 -5.73 17.54 -11.44
CA ASP A 154 -5.79 18.61 -12.43
C ASP A 154 -5.27 19.92 -11.81
N PRO A 155 -4.58 20.79 -12.57
CA PRO A 155 -4.31 22.15 -12.11
C PRO A 155 -5.60 22.95 -11.98
N ASN A 156 -5.57 24.02 -11.18
CA ASN A 156 -6.67 24.97 -11.12
C ASN A 156 -6.65 25.85 -12.39
N GLY A 157 -7.55 25.55 -13.33
CA GLY A 157 -7.54 26.13 -14.66
C GLY A 157 -6.59 25.41 -15.63
N ASP A 158 -6.30 26.02 -16.78
CA ASP A 158 -5.46 25.38 -17.81
C ASP A 158 -3.95 25.63 -17.62
N LEU A 159 -3.57 26.71 -16.92
CA LEU A 159 -2.18 27.11 -16.62
C LEU A 159 -1.21 26.94 -17.79
N ASN A 160 -1.35 27.81 -18.81
CA ASN A 160 -0.53 27.78 -20.02
C ASN A 160 -0.56 26.44 -20.77
N GLY A 161 -1.74 25.81 -20.86
CA GLY A 161 -1.91 24.52 -21.52
C GLY A 161 -1.48 23.31 -20.70
N LEU A 162 -1.02 23.48 -19.45
CA LEU A 162 -0.58 22.39 -18.59
C LEU A 162 -1.68 21.34 -18.41
N LYS A 163 -2.94 21.74 -18.23
CA LYS A 163 -4.04 20.78 -18.07
C LYS A 163 -4.13 19.87 -19.29
N SER A 164 -4.19 20.44 -20.50
CA SER A 164 -4.28 19.65 -21.74
C SER A 164 -3.09 18.71 -21.95
N LYS A 165 -1.89 19.12 -21.51
CA LYS A 165 -0.69 18.28 -21.58
C LYS A 165 -0.72 17.15 -20.57
N LEU A 166 -1.17 17.40 -19.34
CA LEU A 166 -1.36 16.36 -18.33
C LEU A 166 -2.46 15.37 -18.74
N ASP A 167 -3.55 15.86 -19.34
CA ASP A 167 -4.62 15.01 -19.86
C ASP A 167 -4.11 14.04 -20.93
N ALA A 168 -3.18 14.48 -21.79
CA ALA A 168 -2.52 13.64 -22.78
C ALA A 168 -1.47 12.69 -22.18
N LEU A 169 -0.63 13.20 -21.25
CA LEU A 169 0.45 12.42 -20.64
C LEU A 169 -0.09 11.30 -19.76
N ARG A 170 -1.14 11.55 -18.98
CA ARG A 170 -1.62 10.65 -17.94
C ARG A 170 -1.92 9.21 -18.42
N PRO A 171 -2.77 8.96 -19.42
CA PRO A 171 -3.05 7.59 -19.86
C PRO A 171 -1.81 6.91 -20.46
N ILE A 172 -0.92 7.69 -21.08
CA ILE A 172 0.33 7.17 -21.65
C ILE A 172 1.29 6.77 -20.54
N MET A 173 1.52 7.65 -19.55
CA MET A 173 2.36 7.37 -18.39
C MET A 173 1.83 6.19 -17.57
N GLN A 174 0.50 6.11 -17.37
CA GLN A 174 -0.13 4.97 -16.71
C GLN A 174 0.20 3.66 -17.44
N SER A 175 0.03 3.63 -18.76
CA SER A 175 0.37 2.47 -19.58
C SER A 175 1.87 2.15 -19.53
N THR A 176 2.74 3.16 -19.62
CA THR A 176 4.20 2.98 -19.55
C THR A 176 4.63 2.37 -18.23
N VAL A 177 4.18 2.92 -17.10
CA VAL A 177 4.49 2.41 -15.77
C VAL A 177 3.95 0.98 -15.57
N ALA A 178 2.73 0.71 -16.06
CA ALA A 178 2.11 -0.61 -15.95
C ALA A 178 2.78 -1.69 -16.82
N ASN A 179 3.27 -1.32 -18.02
CA ASN A 179 3.68 -2.26 -19.07
C ASN A 179 5.18 -2.29 -19.38
N ALA A 180 6.03 -1.53 -18.67
CA ALA A 180 7.47 -1.59 -18.93
C ALA A 180 8.01 -3.02 -18.71
N ALA A 181 8.81 -3.50 -19.67
CA ALA A 181 9.22 -4.90 -19.78
C ALA A 181 10.10 -5.38 -18.60
N GLN A 182 10.89 -4.49 -18.01
CA GLN A 182 11.76 -4.77 -16.87
C GLN A 182 11.50 -3.72 -15.80
N LYS A 183 10.79 -4.11 -14.74
CA LYS A 183 10.40 -3.21 -13.65
C LYS A 183 10.15 -3.97 -12.34
N PRO A 184 10.17 -3.28 -11.18
CA PRO A 184 9.56 -3.75 -9.95
C PRO A 184 8.04 -3.92 -10.13
N GLU A 185 7.35 -4.40 -9.10
CA GLU A 185 5.89 -4.26 -9.08
C GLU A 185 5.54 -2.76 -8.97
N THR A 186 4.59 -2.28 -9.76
CA THR A 186 4.31 -0.84 -9.90
C THR A 186 2.84 -0.55 -9.72
N TYR A 187 2.52 0.53 -9.01
CA TYR A 187 1.16 1.02 -8.84
C TYR A 187 1.09 2.46 -9.31
N PHE A 188 0.30 2.72 -10.35
CA PHE A 188 0.01 4.07 -10.82
C PHE A 188 -1.25 4.58 -10.13
N PHE A 189 -1.12 5.66 -9.37
CA PHE A 189 -2.19 6.20 -8.55
C PHE A 189 -2.61 7.59 -9.04
N ASP A 190 -3.76 7.65 -9.71
CA ASP A 190 -4.39 8.90 -10.14
C ASP A 190 -5.15 9.52 -8.96
N ILE A 191 -4.68 10.66 -8.47
CA ILE A 191 -5.27 11.33 -7.29
C ILE A 191 -6.51 12.18 -7.62
N ARG A 192 -6.84 12.38 -8.90
CA ARG A 192 -8.00 13.21 -9.30
C ARG A 192 -9.32 12.83 -8.63
N PRO A 193 -9.68 11.55 -8.44
CA PRO A 193 -10.91 11.19 -7.73
C PRO A 193 -10.97 11.76 -6.30
N THR A 194 -9.85 11.77 -5.57
CA THR A 194 -9.76 12.36 -4.23
C THR A 194 -9.90 13.88 -4.24
N TRP A 195 -9.44 14.53 -5.31
CA TRP A 195 -9.47 15.99 -5.44
C TRP A 195 -10.75 16.53 -6.06
N SER A 196 -11.58 15.66 -6.63
CA SER A 196 -12.86 16.03 -7.25
C SER A 196 -13.74 16.80 -6.26
N GLY A 197 -14.29 17.93 -6.70
CA GLY A 197 -15.10 18.83 -5.87
C GLY A 197 -14.34 19.70 -4.87
N ASN A 198 -13.03 19.49 -4.68
CA ASN A 198 -12.22 20.19 -3.68
C ASN A 198 -11.03 20.97 -4.27
N LEU A 199 -10.94 21.05 -5.60
CA LEU A 199 -9.77 21.57 -6.31
C LEU A 199 -9.33 22.97 -5.83
N SER A 200 -10.28 23.91 -5.65
CA SER A 200 -9.98 25.27 -5.21
C SER A 200 -9.48 25.36 -3.76
N GLN A 201 -9.91 24.44 -2.89
CA GLN A 201 -9.46 24.36 -1.49
C GLN A 201 -8.10 23.64 -1.38
N TYR A 202 -7.87 22.64 -2.24
CA TYR A 202 -6.70 21.79 -2.18
C TYR A 202 -5.51 22.36 -2.93
N THR A 203 -5.72 23.35 -3.81
CA THR A 203 -4.66 23.99 -4.59
C THR A 203 -4.32 25.37 -4.02
N LEU A 204 -3.04 25.67 -3.90
CA LEU A 204 -2.53 26.99 -3.57
C LEU A 204 -2.90 28.01 -4.66
N PRO A 205 -2.77 29.32 -4.39
CA PRO A 205 -3.05 30.37 -5.38
C PRO A 205 -2.25 30.28 -6.68
N ASP A 206 -1.13 29.53 -6.70
CA ASP A 206 -0.34 29.27 -7.90
C ASP A 206 -1.00 28.30 -8.90
N GLY A 207 -2.07 27.61 -8.47
CA GLY A 207 -2.88 26.73 -9.29
C GLY A 207 -2.29 25.34 -9.53
N ILE A 208 -1.13 24.97 -8.98
CA ILE A 208 -0.53 23.63 -9.16
C ILE A 208 -0.16 22.94 -7.86
N HIS A 209 0.24 23.67 -6.83
CA HIS A 209 0.78 23.05 -5.64
C HIS A 209 -0.29 22.85 -4.56
N PRO A 210 -0.18 21.81 -3.73
CA PRO A 210 -1.18 21.51 -2.73
C PRO A 210 -1.11 22.48 -1.54
N THR A 211 -2.28 22.86 -1.02
CA THR A 211 -2.40 23.41 0.34
C THR A 211 -2.13 22.32 1.38
N THR A 212 -2.12 22.68 2.67
CA THR A 212 -2.10 21.67 3.74
C THR A 212 -3.27 20.70 3.66
N ALA A 213 -4.48 21.18 3.37
CA ALA A 213 -5.65 20.33 3.21
C ALA A 213 -5.48 19.36 2.03
N GLY A 214 -4.99 19.84 0.88
CA GLY A 214 -4.69 19.01 -0.28
C GLY A 214 -3.58 17.99 -0.02
N SER A 215 -2.53 18.39 0.71
CA SER A 215 -1.41 17.51 1.05
C SER A 215 -1.84 16.36 1.97
N VAL A 216 -2.61 16.66 3.01
CA VAL A 216 -3.15 15.65 3.94
C VAL A 216 -4.16 14.74 3.24
N ALA A 217 -5.04 15.27 2.39
CA ALA A 217 -5.98 14.45 1.63
C ALA A 217 -5.26 13.49 0.67
N THR A 218 -4.20 13.98 0.00
CA THR A 218 -3.36 13.18 -0.88
C THR A 218 -2.67 12.05 -0.13
N ALA A 219 -2.01 12.35 0.99
CA ALA A 219 -1.34 11.35 1.80
C ALA A 219 -2.29 10.26 2.33
N LYS A 220 -3.50 10.64 2.79
CA LYS A 220 -4.52 9.69 3.23
C LYS A 220 -4.98 8.75 2.12
N ALA A 221 -5.22 9.30 0.92
CA ALA A 221 -5.64 8.52 -0.23
C ALA A 221 -4.53 7.58 -0.72
N MET A 222 -3.27 8.07 -0.76
CA MET A 222 -2.10 7.23 -1.02
C MET A 222 -2.01 6.09 0.00
N TRP A 223 -2.13 6.38 1.29
CA TRP A 223 -2.06 5.37 2.35
C TRP A 223 -3.17 4.32 2.20
N ALA A 224 -4.41 4.74 1.94
CA ALA A 224 -5.52 3.82 1.70
C ALA A 224 -5.24 2.88 0.52
N GLU A 225 -4.74 3.40 -0.60
CA GLU A 225 -4.39 2.55 -1.75
C GLU A 225 -3.18 1.66 -1.44
N MET A 226 -2.15 2.16 -0.75
CA MET A 226 -0.99 1.38 -0.32
C MET A 226 -1.39 0.19 0.56
N GLN A 227 -2.37 0.34 1.44
CA GLN A 227 -2.92 -0.77 2.21
C GLN A 227 -3.64 -1.77 1.31
N LYS A 228 -4.51 -1.29 0.42
CA LYS A 228 -5.27 -2.13 -0.51
C LYS A 228 -4.37 -2.99 -1.41
N VAL A 229 -3.25 -2.44 -1.87
CA VAL A 229 -2.30 -3.16 -2.73
C VAL A 229 -1.17 -3.86 -1.97
N ASN A 230 -1.25 -3.90 -0.64
CA ASN A 230 -0.22 -4.43 0.25
C ASN A 230 1.18 -3.90 -0.13
N PHE A 231 1.30 -2.59 -0.31
CA PHE A 231 2.50 -1.95 -0.84
C PHE A 231 3.76 -2.28 -0.02
N PHE A 232 3.64 -2.32 1.30
CA PHE A 232 4.77 -2.64 2.17
C PHE A 232 4.95 -4.14 2.47
N GLY A 233 4.04 -5.01 2.01
CA GLY A 233 4.08 -6.42 2.35
C GLY A 233 3.75 -6.69 3.83
N THR A 234 3.07 -5.76 4.49
CA THR A 234 2.80 -5.76 5.93
C THR A 234 1.35 -6.04 6.28
N SER A 235 0.45 -6.12 5.30
CA SER A 235 -0.89 -6.61 5.59
C SER A 235 -0.78 -8.07 6.00
N THR A 236 -1.31 -8.41 7.17
CA THR A 236 -1.64 -9.80 7.48
C THR A 236 -2.44 -10.34 6.30
N PRO A 237 -2.11 -11.51 5.72
CA PRO A 237 -2.89 -12.08 4.64
C PRO A 237 -4.35 -12.06 5.07
N THR A 238 -5.22 -11.37 4.30
CA THR A 238 -6.66 -11.46 4.55
C THR A 238 -7.02 -12.92 4.46
N ILE A 239 -7.40 -13.53 5.58
CA ILE A 239 -7.75 -14.93 5.62
C ILE A 239 -9.00 -15.09 4.77
N LYS A 240 -8.86 -15.78 3.65
CA LYS A 240 -9.97 -16.12 2.79
C LYS A 240 -10.53 -17.45 3.26
N TYR A 241 -11.40 -17.39 4.26
CA TYR A 241 -12.04 -18.56 4.85
C TYR A 241 -12.58 -19.51 3.78
N GLY A 242 -12.15 -20.77 3.84
CA GLY A 242 -12.48 -21.82 2.88
C GLY A 242 -11.46 -22.04 1.76
N ASP A 243 -10.51 -21.14 1.53
CA ASP A 243 -9.43 -21.26 0.51
C ASP A 243 -8.18 -21.88 1.15
N TYR A 244 -8.21 -23.20 1.38
CA TYR A 244 -7.19 -23.91 2.15
C TYR A 244 -5.94 -24.20 1.31
N ASN A 245 -6.08 -24.40 0.00
CA ASN A 245 -4.93 -24.62 -0.89
C ASN A 245 -4.28 -23.30 -1.37
N ASN A 246 -4.87 -22.14 -1.03
CA ASN A 246 -4.41 -20.80 -1.35
C ASN A 246 -4.27 -20.55 -2.87
N ASP A 247 -5.18 -21.11 -3.68
CA ASP A 247 -5.23 -20.90 -5.12
C ASP A 247 -6.10 -19.71 -5.54
N GLY A 248 -6.76 -19.06 -4.58
CA GLY A 248 -7.60 -17.89 -4.82
C GLY A 248 -9.06 -18.24 -5.15
N SER A 249 -9.46 -19.50 -5.16
CA SER A 249 -10.85 -20.00 -5.28
C SER A 249 -11.33 -20.65 -3.97
N ILE A 250 -12.63 -20.94 -3.86
CA ILE A 250 -13.16 -21.79 -2.77
C ILE A 250 -13.96 -22.87 -3.47
N ASP A 251 -13.36 -24.04 -3.64
CA ASP A 251 -13.95 -25.08 -4.49
C ASP A 251 -13.74 -26.51 -3.97
N ALA A 252 -13.97 -27.48 -4.85
CA ALA A 252 -13.88 -28.90 -4.52
C ALA A 252 -12.45 -29.34 -4.12
N LEU A 253 -11.42 -28.64 -4.57
CA LEU A 253 -10.03 -28.91 -4.20
C LEU A 253 -9.79 -28.57 -2.73
N ASP A 254 -10.28 -27.42 -2.27
CA ASP A 254 -10.22 -27.05 -0.86
C ASP A 254 -11.03 -28.01 0.00
N PHE A 255 -12.23 -28.39 -0.45
CA PHE A 255 -13.07 -29.36 0.26
C PHE A 255 -12.40 -30.73 0.41
N SER A 256 -11.73 -31.20 -0.64
CA SER A 256 -10.96 -32.46 -0.60
C SER A 256 -9.77 -32.36 0.35
N SER A 257 -9.08 -31.22 0.35
CA SER A 257 -7.92 -30.94 1.20
C SER A 257 -8.35 -30.78 2.66
N PHE A 258 -9.52 -30.18 2.93
CA PHE A 258 -10.10 -30.10 4.26
C PHE A 258 -10.47 -31.50 4.79
N LYS A 259 -11.02 -32.37 3.95
CA LYS A 259 -11.27 -33.77 4.36
C LYS A 259 -9.97 -34.48 4.75
N MET A 260 -8.89 -34.29 3.98
CA MET A 260 -7.57 -34.82 4.32
C MET A 260 -7.02 -34.23 5.63
N TYR A 261 -7.21 -32.93 5.85
CA TYR A 261 -6.86 -32.27 7.11
C TYR A 261 -7.56 -32.90 8.31
N LEU A 262 -8.88 -33.13 8.25
CA LEU A 262 -9.65 -33.77 9.33
C LEU A 262 -9.23 -35.22 9.60
N MET A 263 -8.77 -35.93 8.57
CA MET A 263 -8.28 -37.31 8.69
C MET A 263 -6.87 -37.38 9.31
N ASN A 264 -6.13 -36.28 9.39
CA ASN A 264 -4.82 -36.25 10.04
C ASN A 264 -4.99 -36.20 11.57
N PRO A 265 -4.52 -37.21 12.33
CA PRO A 265 -4.63 -37.25 13.79
C PRO A 265 -3.67 -36.25 14.49
N VAL A 266 -2.66 -35.73 13.78
CA VAL A 266 -1.65 -34.79 14.31
C VAL A 266 -1.81 -33.40 13.67
N ARG A 267 -3.04 -33.03 13.28
CA ARG A 267 -3.33 -31.73 12.65
C ARG A 267 -3.17 -30.57 13.64
N THR A 268 -2.68 -29.44 13.15
CA THR A 268 -2.60 -28.17 13.88
C THR A 268 -3.74 -27.25 13.47
N TYR A 269 -4.27 -26.46 14.40
CA TYR A 269 -5.29 -25.45 14.11
C TYR A 269 -4.92 -24.60 12.88
N THR A 270 -5.88 -24.40 11.99
CA THR A 270 -5.71 -23.66 10.74
C THR A 270 -6.90 -22.72 10.58
N GLU A 271 -6.69 -21.42 10.82
CA GLU A 271 -7.75 -20.41 10.87
C GLU A 271 -8.57 -20.28 9.57
N VAL A 272 -7.98 -20.57 8.41
CA VAL A 272 -8.71 -20.57 7.12
C VAL A 272 -9.81 -21.63 7.02
N LEU A 273 -9.77 -22.65 7.88
CA LEU A 273 -10.74 -23.74 7.95
C LEU A 273 -11.74 -23.60 9.12
N ASP A 274 -11.60 -22.57 9.96
CA ASP A 274 -12.54 -22.24 11.05
C ASP A 274 -13.68 -21.39 10.48
N LEU A 275 -14.68 -22.08 9.93
CA LEU A 275 -15.74 -21.49 9.11
C LEU A 275 -16.93 -21.03 9.92
N ASN A 276 -16.98 -21.28 11.23
CA ASN A 276 -17.97 -20.73 12.16
C ASN A 276 -17.36 -19.80 13.23
N SER A 277 -16.03 -19.57 13.20
CA SER A 277 -15.30 -18.71 14.13
C SER A 277 -15.41 -19.15 15.60
N ASP A 278 -15.47 -20.47 15.86
CA ASP A 278 -15.52 -21.00 17.22
C ASP A 278 -14.15 -21.37 17.81
N ASN A 279 -13.06 -21.09 17.07
CA ASN A 279 -11.67 -21.44 17.39
C ASN A 279 -11.40 -22.94 17.40
N THR A 280 -12.28 -23.73 16.77
CA THR A 280 -12.06 -25.14 16.47
C THR A 280 -12.11 -25.37 14.96
N VAL A 281 -11.58 -26.51 14.52
CA VAL A 281 -11.68 -26.92 13.11
C VAL A 281 -12.12 -28.37 13.09
N ASP A 282 -13.40 -28.59 12.82
CA ASP A 282 -14.03 -29.89 12.94
C ASP A 282 -15.09 -30.20 11.85
N ALA A 283 -15.97 -31.15 12.13
CA ALA A 283 -17.00 -31.59 11.19
C ALA A 283 -18.08 -30.52 10.93
N ILE A 284 -18.24 -29.55 11.83
CA ILE A 284 -19.17 -28.42 11.68
C ILE A 284 -18.69 -27.50 10.56
N ASP A 285 -17.42 -27.11 10.60
CA ASP A 285 -16.78 -26.31 9.55
C ASP A 285 -16.83 -27.03 8.19
N PHE A 286 -16.54 -28.33 8.18
CA PHE A 286 -16.62 -29.12 6.95
C PHE A 286 -18.03 -29.16 6.37
N ALA A 287 -19.06 -29.20 7.22
CA ALA A 287 -20.46 -29.10 6.78
C ALA A 287 -20.78 -27.70 6.24
N ILE A 288 -20.28 -26.64 6.86
CA ILE A 288 -20.44 -25.24 6.40
C ILE A 288 -19.79 -25.06 5.03
N MET A 289 -18.59 -25.60 4.82
CA MET A 289 -17.92 -25.57 3.52
C MET A 289 -18.77 -26.23 2.43
N LYS A 290 -19.35 -27.40 2.71
CA LYS A 290 -20.26 -28.07 1.78
C LYS A 290 -21.48 -27.22 1.47
N GLN A 291 -22.08 -26.59 2.48
CA GLN A 291 -23.23 -25.70 2.30
C GLN A 291 -22.86 -24.45 1.47
N TYR A 292 -21.67 -23.91 1.64
CA TYR A 292 -21.14 -22.80 0.84
C TYR A 292 -20.98 -23.20 -0.64
N LEU A 293 -20.36 -24.35 -0.92
CA LEU A 293 -20.22 -24.88 -2.28
C LEU A 293 -21.57 -25.21 -2.96
N LEU A 294 -22.59 -25.55 -2.17
CA LEU A 294 -23.97 -25.74 -2.65
C LEU A 294 -24.75 -24.41 -2.77
N GLY A 295 -24.15 -23.29 -2.40
CA GLY A 295 -24.77 -21.96 -2.43
C GLY A 295 -25.85 -21.74 -1.38
N ILE A 296 -25.95 -22.60 -0.36
CA ILE A 296 -26.87 -22.45 0.78
C ILE A 296 -26.34 -21.36 1.71
N VAL A 297 -25.06 -21.45 2.07
CA VAL A 297 -24.33 -20.38 2.76
C VAL A 297 -23.74 -19.43 1.71
N LYS A 298 -23.90 -18.12 1.90
CA LYS A 298 -23.43 -17.10 0.94
C LYS A 298 -22.07 -16.50 1.26
N ASN A 299 -21.66 -16.54 2.53
CA ASN A 299 -20.43 -15.90 3.00
C ASN A 299 -19.73 -16.78 4.02
N LEU A 300 -18.40 -16.71 4.03
CA LEU A 300 -17.53 -17.31 5.04
C LEU A 300 -16.71 -16.22 5.74
N PRO A 301 -16.47 -16.32 7.05
CA PRO A 301 -17.01 -17.35 7.95
C PRO A 301 -18.53 -17.16 8.13
N TYR A 302 -19.23 -18.27 8.35
CA TYR A 302 -20.66 -18.31 8.63
C TYR A 302 -20.92 -17.87 10.08
N LYS A 303 -21.78 -16.86 10.26
CA LYS A 303 -22.17 -16.32 11.57
C LYS A 303 -23.60 -16.69 11.90
#